data_AF-A0A0P1FPA7-F1
#
_entry.id   AF-A0A0P1FPA7-F1
#
_cell.length_a   1.000
_cell.length_b   1.000
_cell.length_c   1.000
_cell.angle_alpha   90.00
_cell.angle_beta   90.00
_cell.angle_gamma   90.00
#
_symmetry.space_group_name_H-M   'P 1'
#
loop_
_entity.id
_entity.type
_entity.pdbx_description
1 polymer ?
#
loop_
_entity_poly.entity_id
_entity_poly.type
_entity_poly.pdbx_seq_one_letter_code
_entity_poly.pdbx_strand_id
1 'polypeptide(L)'
;MSKNDTTNFQDWLSAYGPETKQDAFDLYDAVTTASPCGRYDASGSDGKVFVSVPSEPKLAILGSAAKQAFMKVLDSYNPFPDMGWEGAKEYHRSMSKDD
;
A
#
# COMPACT_ATOMS: atom_id res chain seq x y z
N MET A 1 25.88 -8.25 16.08
CA MET A 1 25.35 -8.75 14.80
C MET A 1 24.52 -7.64 14.18
N SER A 2 25.04 -7.00 13.13
CA SER A 2 24.32 -5.99 12.37
C SER A 2 23.14 -6.64 11.66
N LYS A 3 21.91 -6.34 12.10
CA LYS A 3 20.70 -6.65 11.34
C LYS A 3 20.54 -5.52 10.32
N ASN A 4 20.83 -5.81 9.06
CA ASN A 4 20.63 -4.86 7.97
C ASN A 4 19.15 -4.47 7.86
N ASP A 5 18.87 -3.20 8.13
CA ASP A 5 17.96 -2.28 7.44
C ASP A 5 16.95 -2.87 6.45
N THR A 6 15.89 -3.52 6.94
CA THR A 6 14.63 -3.60 6.18
C THR A 6 13.66 -2.62 6.83
N THR A 7 13.91 -1.33 6.62
CA THR A 7 13.22 -0.13 7.12
C THR A 7 11.72 -0.35 7.39
N ASN A 8 11.37 -0.84 8.59
CA ASN A 8 10.06 -1.01 9.27
C ASN A 8 8.74 -1.16 8.47
N PHE A 9 8.77 -1.51 7.19
CA PHE A 9 7.59 -1.69 6.35
C PHE A 9 6.92 -3.02 6.63
N GLN A 10 7.69 -4.10 6.74
CA GLN A 10 7.15 -5.44 6.98
C GLN A 10 6.55 -5.57 8.37
N ASP A 11 7.13 -4.94 9.39
CA ASP A 11 6.57 -4.93 10.74
C ASP A 11 5.22 -4.20 10.75
N TRP A 12 5.17 -3.02 10.14
CA TRP A 12 3.92 -2.27 9.98
C TRP A 12 2.88 -3.04 9.17
N LEU A 13 3.26 -3.65 8.04
CA LEU A 13 2.37 -4.45 7.20
C LEU A 13 1.91 -5.75 7.88
N SER A 14 2.71 -6.30 8.80
CA SER A 14 2.31 -7.49 9.57
C SER A 14 1.23 -7.15 10.60
N ALA A 15 1.25 -5.93 11.14
CA ALA A 15 0.27 -5.46 12.12
C ALA A 15 -0.96 -4.80 11.49
N TYR A 16 -0.77 -4.04 10.41
CA TYR A 16 -1.76 -3.13 9.84
C TYR A 16 -1.90 -3.23 8.32
N GLY A 17 -1.30 -4.25 7.70
CA GLY A 17 -1.42 -4.50 6.27
C GLY A 17 -2.82 -4.96 5.87
N PRO A 18 -3.04 -5.16 4.55
CA PRO A 18 -4.35 -5.47 4.03
C PRO A 18 -4.79 -6.90 4.38
N GLU A 19 -6.03 -7.02 4.85
CA GLU A 19 -6.65 -8.30 5.22
C GLU A 19 -7.52 -8.85 4.09
N THR A 20 -8.03 -7.97 3.22
CA THR A 20 -8.87 -8.31 2.07
C THR A 20 -8.28 -7.78 0.76
N LYS A 21 -8.83 -8.25 -0.37
CA LYS A 21 -8.47 -7.73 -1.70
C LYS A 21 -8.78 -6.22 -1.83
N GLN A 22 -9.88 -5.76 -1.21
CA GLN A 22 -10.25 -4.35 -1.20
C GLN A 22 -9.23 -3.53 -0.42
N ASP A 23 -8.83 -4.00 0.78
CA ASP A 23 -7.80 -3.33 1.56
C ASP A 23 -6.47 -3.21 0.80
N ALA A 24 -6.12 -4.23 -0.01
CA ALA A 24 -4.92 -4.20 -0.81
C ALA A 24 -4.97 -3.08 -1.88
N PHE A 25 -6.12 -2.92 -2.55
CA PHE A 25 -6.34 -1.81 -3.47
C PHE A 25 -6.35 -0.45 -2.77
N ASP A 26 -7.01 -0.35 -1.62
CA ASP A 26 -7.10 0.88 -0.84
C ASP A 26 -5.71 1.34 -0.37
N LEU A 27 -4.88 0.41 0.14
CA LEU A 27 -3.52 0.72 0.57
C LEU A 27 -2.63 1.15 -0.61
N TYR A 28 -2.74 0.46 -1.75
CA TYR A 28 -2.02 0.83 -2.96
C TYR A 28 -2.41 2.24 -3.43
N ASP A 29 -3.71 2.55 -3.48
CA ASP A 29 -4.20 3.86 -3.90
C ASP A 29 -3.79 4.95 -2.91
N ALA A 30 -3.92 4.68 -1.60
CA ALA A 30 -3.53 5.61 -0.55
C ALA A 30 -2.05 6.01 -0.64
N VAL A 31 -1.18 5.04 -0.93
CA VAL A 31 0.26 5.29 -0.99
C VAL A 31 0.69 5.91 -2.33
N THR A 32 0.02 5.56 -3.42
CA THR A 32 0.33 6.12 -4.74
C THR A 32 -0.12 7.57 -4.85
N THR A 33 -1.34 7.87 -4.41
CA THR A 33 -1.95 9.23 -4.42
C THR A 33 -1.57 10.09 -3.22
N ALA A 34 -0.98 9.49 -2.17
CA ALA A 34 -0.69 10.14 -0.90
C ALA A 34 -1.95 10.80 -0.28
N SER A 35 -3.11 10.16 -0.46
CA SER A 35 -4.43 10.63 -0.02
C SER A 35 -5.19 9.50 0.69
N PRO A 36 -6.11 9.81 1.62
CA PRO A 36 -6.87 8.77 2.32
C PRO A 36 -7.69 7.91 1.36
N CYS A 37 -7.69 6.59 1.57
CA CYS A 37 -8.47 5.65 0.77
C CYS A 37 -8.87 4.43 1.63
N GLY A 38 -10.16 4.05 1.58
CA GLY A 38 -10.71 2.98 2.41
C GLY A 38 -10.43 3.17 3.89
N ARG A 39 -9.80 2.16 4.51
CA ARG A 39 -9.38 2.19 5.93
C ARG A 39 -8.05 2.90 6.19
N TYR A 40 -7.35 3.35 5.15
CA TYR A 40 -6.02 3.93 5.29
C TYR A 40 -6.07 5.46 5.19
N ASP A 41 -5.56 6.13 6.22
CA ASP A 41 -5.21 7.55 6.14
C ASP A 41 -3.85 7.67 5.46
N ALA A 42 -3.77 8.49 4.41
CA ALA A 42 -2.50 8.82 3.80
C ALA A 42 -2.39 10.31 3.51
N SER A 43 -1.18 10.82 3.66
CA SER A 43 -0.84 12.23 3.41
C SER A 43 0.62 12.32 2.99
N GLY A 44 0.95 13.28 2.13
CA GLY A 44 2.34 13.43 1.70
C GLY A 44 2.52 14.41 0.56
N SER A 45 3.78 14.77 0.32
CA SER A 45 4.22 15.65 -0.77
C SER A 45 5.69 15.39 -1.06
N ASP A 46 6.15 15.76 -2.26
CA ASP A 46 7.58 15.70 -2.63
C ASP A 46 8.21 14.30 -2.48
N GLY A 47 7.49 13.27 -2.94
CA GLY A 47 7.95 11.88 -2.86
C GLY A 47 7.96 11.27 -1.45
N LYS A 48 7.43 11.99 -0.44
CA LYS A 48 7.21 11.48 0.92
C LYS A 48 5.75 11.09 1.06
N VAL A 49 5.50 9.95 1.68
CA VAL A 49 4.15 9.45 1.97
C VAL A 49 4.12 8.99 3.42
N PHE A 50 3.08 9.40 4.12
CA PHE A 50 2.76 8.91 5.45
C PHE A 50 1.46 8.15 5.37
N VAL A 51 1.44 6.90 5.82
CA VAL A 51 0.24 6.05 5.80
C VAL A 51 -0.03 5.47 7.19
N SER A 52 -1.29 5.40 7.59
CA SER A 52 -1.73 4.86 8.88
C SER A 52 -3.12 4.24 8.76
N VAL A 53 -3.46 3.35 9.67
CA VAL A 53 -4.86 3.04 10.00
C VAL A 53 -5.32 4.04 11.08
N PRO A 54 -6.61 4.45 11.13
CA PRO A 54 -7.09 5.38 12.15
C PRO A 54 -6.74 4.94 13.57
N SER A 55 -6.15 5.85 14.36
CA SER A 55 -5.66 5.62 15.73
C SER A 55 -4.43 4.71 15.87
N GLU A 56 -3.85 4.26 14.76
CA GLU A 56 -2.66 3.39 14.75
C GLU A 56 -1.37 4.15 14.40
N PRO A 57 -0.19 3.57 14.68
CA PRO A 57 1.08 4.15 14.29
C PRO A 57 1.20 4.41 12.79
N LYS A 58 1.79 5.56 12.45
CA LYS A 58 1.99 6.03 11.08
C LYS A 58 3.31 5.52 10.50
N LEU A 59 3.23 4.89 9.33
CA LEU A 59 4.37 4.51 8.52
C LEU A 59 4.84 5.69 7.67
N ALA A 60 6.11 6.06 7.81
CA ALA A 60 6.74 7.09 7.00
C ALA A 60 7.57 6.48 5.87
N ILE A 61 7.20 6.80 4.63
CA ILE A 61 7.87 6.38 3.40
C ILE A 61 8.54 7.63 2.83
N LEU A 62 9.84 7.80 3.12
CA LEU A 62 10.54 9.04 2.85
C LEU A 62 11.42 8.94 1.60
N GLY A 63 10.94 9.54 0.51
CA GLY A 63 11.66 9.66 -0.75
C GLY A 63 11.36 8.54 -1.74
N SER A 64 11.75 8.77 -3.00
CA SER A 64 11.40 7.91 -4.14
C SER A 64 11.92 6.48 -4.01
N ALA A 65 13.14 6.29 -3.49
CA ALA A 65 13.71 4.97 -3.29
C ALA A 65 12.95 4.15 -2.23
N ALA A 66 12.58 4.78 -1.12
CA ALA A 66 11.77 4.15 -0.09
C ALA A 66 10.37 3.80 -0.61
N LYS A 67 9.75 4.70 -1.40
CA LYS A 67 8.46 4.44 -2.05
C LYS A 67 8.56 3.26 -3.02
N GLN A 68 9.58 3.18 -3.86
CA GLN A 68 9.80 2.05 -4.75
C GLN A 68 10.00 0.73 -4.00
N ALA A 69 10.80 0.74 -2.93
CA ALA A 69 11.00 -0.44 -2.08
C ALA A 69 9.68 -0.89 -1.43
N PHE A 70 8.88 0.05 -0.92
CA PHE A 70 7.57 -0.24 -0.34
C PHE A 70 6.58 -0.78 -1.39
N MET A 71 6.52 -0.19 -2.59
CA MET A 71 5.69 -0.70 -3.70
C MET A 71 6.07 -2.12 -4.08
N LYS A 72 7.37 -2.47 -4.06
CA LYS A 72 7.81 -3.84 -4.33
C LYS A 72 7.35 -4.83 -3.26
N VAL A 73 7.27 -4.40 -2.00
CA VAL A 73 6.67 -5.23 -0.94
C VAL A 73 5.16 -5.35 -1.13
N LEU A 74 4.49 -4.25 -1.48
CA LEU A 74 3.05 -4.28 -1.77
C LEU A 74 2.68 -5.19 -2.93
N ASP A 75 3.54 -5.38 -3.93
CA ASP A 75 3.28 -6.28 -5.06
C ASP A 75 2.86 -7.70 -4.62
N SER A 76 3.36 -8.18 -3.48
CA SER A 76 2.95 -9.47 -2.90
C SER A 76 1.50 -9.52 -2.39
N TYR A 77 0.87 -8.35 -2.21
CA TYR A 77 -0.52 -8.18 -1.82
C TYR A 77 -1.45 -7.91 -3.01
N ASN A 78 -0.92 -7.80 -4.23
CA ASN A 78 -1.76 -7.61 -5.42
C ASN A 78 -2.64 -8.86 -5.60
N PRO A 79 -3.99 -8.73 -5.58
CA PRO A 79 -4.88 -9.87 -5.73
C PRO A 79 -4.85 -10.52 -7.12
N PHE A 80 -4.29 -9.83 -8.13
CA PHE A 80 -4.12 -10.32 -9.50
C PHE A 80 -2.69 -9.98 -9.99
N PRO A 81 -1.66 -10.69 -9.51
CA PRO A 81 -0.26 -10.32 -9.75
C PRO A 81 0.13 -10.33 -11.24
N ASP A 82 -0.40 -11.27 -12.03
CA ASP A 82 -0.13 -11.36 -13.48
C ASP A 82 -0.58 -10.13 -14.28
N MET A 83 -1.53 -9.36 -13.75
CA MET A 83 -2.10 -8.19 -14.43
C MET A 83 -1.44 -6.87 -14.00
N GLY A 84 -0.58 -6.90 -12.98
CA GLY A 84 -0.13 -5.70 -12.28
C GLY A 84 -1.29 -4.96 -11.58
N TRP A 85 -0.96 -3.90 -10.86
CA TRP A 85 -1.95 -3.16 -10.05
C TRP A 85 -3.04 -2.46 -10.86
N GLU A 86 -2.70 -1.90 -12.02
CA GLU A 86 -3.67 -1.21 -12.86
C GLU A 86 -4.66 -2.20 -13.50
N GLY A 87 -4.15 -3.28 -14.10
CA GLY A 87 -5.00 -4.33 -14.67
C GLY A 87 -5.86 -5.03 -13.61
N ALA A 88 -5.32 -5.27 -12.41
CA ALA A 88 -6.06 -5.80 -11.27
C ALA A 88 -7.25 -4.90 -10.87
N LYS A 89 -7.05 -3.57 -10.85
CA LYS A 89 -8.12 -2.60 -10.56
C LYS A 89 -9.18 -2.57 -11.64
N GLU A 90 -8.79 -2.57 -12.92
CA GLU A 90 -9.71 -2.58 -14.05
C GLU A 90 -10.56 -3.85 -14.08
N TYR A 91 -9.92 -5.00 -13.86
CA TYR A 91 -10.60 -6.29 -13.75
C TYR A 91 -11.59 -6.31 -12.59
N HIS A 92 -11.17 -5.88 -11.40
CA HIS A 92 -12.04 -5.80 -10.23
C HIS A 92 -13.25 -4.90 -10.48
N ARG A 93 -13.05 -3.70 -11.05
CA ARG A 93 -14.15 -2.78 -11.40
C ARG A 93 -15.10 -3.38 -12.44
N SER A 94 -14.59 -4.16 -13.39
CA SER A 94 -15.41 -4.77 -14.44
C SER A 94 -16.26 -5.92 -13.89
N MET A 95 -15.70 -6.72 -12.99
CA MET A 95 -16.45 -7.77 -12.30
C MET A 95 -17.54 -7.23 -11.38
N SER A 96 -17.28 -6.13 -10.65
CA SER A 96 -18.26 -5.52 -9.75
C SER A 96 -19.43 -4.82 -10.48
N LYS A 97 -19.39 -4.69 -11.80
CA LYS A 97 -20.49 -4.13 -12.61
C LYS A 97 -21.40 -5.20 -13.23
N ASP A 98 -20.99 -6.45 -13.19
CA ASP A 98 -21.73 -7.58 -13.78
C ASP A 98 -22.71 -8.24 -12.77
N ASP A 99 -22.80 -7.68 -11.55
CA ASP A 99 -23.69 -8.13 -10.45
C ASP A 99 -24.87 -7.16 -10.26
#